data_AF-A0A5E4IRM8-F1
#
_entry.id   AF-A0A5E4IRM8-F1
#
_cell.length_a   1.000
_cell.length_b   1.000
_cell.length_c   1.000
_cell.angle_alpha   90.00
_cell.angle_beta   90.00
_cell.angle_gamma   90.00
#
_symmetry.space_group_name_H-M   'P 1'
#
loop_
_entity.id
_entity.type
_entity.pdbx_description
1 polymer ?
#
loop_
_entity_poly.entity_id
_entity_poly.type
_entity_poly.pdbx_seq_one_letter_code
_entity_poly.pdbx_strand_id
1 'polypeptide(L)'
;MNLKSLWTKSNIALAGLVLFLAAYVATGFVPFAFGVFACVVAVIILEILTEDTFKSSKGAKQSAWELGIAFATAIAAWFLLGFVLQTSSPINVVTSCSMLPVLERGDLIILQGGNIRVPEAQYAGSLAGVAYGQKAYLVNSFEGTRTYKFSMPSIAGNPLLDYEITPCDVQARDGSVSHEYCTYGVSFQGTAYALNKSNDVIVYEPTPAYYGLIIHRAFLKIRASDGVYYLTRGDNNGFLDQQSGIRLVAEKDVKGKVLLRVPYVGYLKLFLFMQFEEPQGCGYLVKGGG
;
A
#
# COMPACT_ATOMS: atom_id res chain seq x y z
N MET A 1 41.42 27.71 13.20
CA MET A 1 39.96 27.49 13.04
C MET A 1 39.25 28.15 14.22
N ASN A 2 38.39 29.14 13.97
CA ASN A 2 37.75 29.90 15.04
C ASN A 2 36.54 29.11 15.55
N LEU A 3 36.63 28.52 16.76
CA LEU A 3 35.57 27.66 17.33
C LEU A 3 34.21 28.36 17.43
N LYS A 4 34.18 29.70 17.48
CA LYS A 4 32.93 30.46 17.54
C LYS A 4 32.09 30.38 16.26
N SER A 5 32.69 30.09 15.09
CA SER A 5 31.91 29.95 13.84
C SER A 5 31.22 28.59 13.70
N LEU A 6 31.52 27.62 14.57
CA LEU A 6 30.88 26.30 14.59
C LEU A 6 29.55 26.30 15.35
N TRP A 7 29.28 27.30 16.18
CA TRP A 7 28.12 27.37 17.07
C TRP A 7 27.12 28.44 16.61
N THR A 8 26.68 28.37 15.35
CA THR A 8 25.48 29.12 14.93
C THR A 8 24.23 28.39 15.47
N LYS A 9 23.11 29.12 15.64
CA LYS A 9 21.85 28.54 16.14
C LYS A 9 21.37 27.35 15.29
N SER A 10 21.61 27.41 13.97
CA SER A 10 21.31 26.32 13.03
C SER A 10 22.21 25.09 13.26
N ASN A 11 23.50 25.28 13.50
CA ASN A 11 24.43 24.17 13.78
C ASN A 11 24.10 23.42 15.08
N ILE A 12 23.56 24.11 16.09
CA ILE A 12 23.10 23.49 17.34
C ILE A 12 21.86 22.62 17.09
N ALA A 13 20.89 23.14 16.33
CA ALA A 13 19.69 22.39 15.97
C ALA A 13 20.04 21.16 15.12
N LEU A 14 21.02 21.27 14.22
CA LEU A 14 21.51 20.15 13.42
C LEU A 14 22.29 19.11 14.26
N ALA A 15 23.12 19.55 15.20
CA ALA A 15 23.80 18.64 16.12
C ALA A 15 22.79 17.87 16.99
N GLY A 16 21.74 18.55 17.45
CA GLY A 16 20.60 17.92 18.14
C GLY A 16 19.89 16.90 17.24
N LEU A 17 19.63 17.25 15.98
CA LEU A 17 19.01 16.36 14.99
C LEU A 17 19.81 15.05 14.86
N VAL A 18 21.12 15.16 14.63
CA VAL A 18 22.01 14.00 14.44
C VAL A 18 22.04 13.14 15.71
N LEU A 19 22.09 13.76 16.89
CA LEU A 19 22.12 13.05 18.16
C LEU A 19 20.79 12.31 18.43
N PHE A 20 19.66 12.97 18.24
CA PHE A 20 18.35 12.33 18.40
C PHE A 20 18.10 11.24 17.35
N LEU A 21 18.57 11.44 16.12
CA LEU A 21 18.46 10.44 15.06
C LEU A 21 19.32 9.22 15.37
N ALA A 22 20.57 9.42 15.79
CA ALA A 22 21.45 8.33 16.21
C ALA A 22 20.87 7.57 17.41
N ALA A 23 20.33 8.28 18.41
CA ALA A 23 19.67 7.67 19.55
C ALA A 23 18.42 6.87 19.15
N TYR A 24 17.60 7.40 18.23
CA TYR A 24 16.44 6.69 17.72
C TYR A 24 16.82 5.43 16.95
N VAL A 25 17.80 5.51 16.04
CA VAL A 25 18.29 4.36 15.27
C VAL A 25 18.88 3.28 16.18
N ALA A 26 19.63 3.68 17.21
CA ALA A 26 20.27 2.74 18.13
C ALA A 26 19.29 2.04 19.08
N THR A 27 18.18 2.70 19.45
CA THR A 27 17.31 2.22 20.54
C THR A 27 15.89 1.87 20.12
N GLY A 28 15.43 2.35 18.95
CA GLY A 28 14.02 2.30 18.57
C GLY A 28 13.09 3.10 19.50
N PHE A 29 13.64 3.91 20.42
CA PHE A 29 12.85 4.56 21.46
C PHE A 29 12.15 5.81 20.93
N VAL A 30 10.82 5.71 20.88
CA VAL A 30 9.90 6.69 20.29
C VAL A 30 10.13 8.15 20.72
N PRO A 31 10.41 8.49 21.99
CA PRO A 31 10.73 9.86 22.41
C PRO A 31 11.85 10.54 21.63
N PHE A 32 12.84 9.79 21.14
CA PHE A 32 13.90 10.37 20.33
C PHE A 32 13.43 10.79 18.92
N ALA A 33 12.40 10.14 18.36
CA ALA A 33 11.79 10.57 17.10
C ALA A 33 11.11 11.95 17.24
N PHE A 34 10.51 12.26 18.40
CA PHE A 34 10.00 13.59 18.70
C PHE A 34 11.12 14.63 18.81
N GLY A 35 12.28 14.26 19.36
CA GLY A 35 13.48 15.10 19.37
C GLY A 35 14.01 15.39 17.96
N VAL A 36 14.06 14.38 17.08
CA VAL A 36 14.40 14.57 15.66
C VAL A 36 13.44 15.56 15.01
N PHE A 37 12.13 15.37 15.17
CA PHE A 37 11.14 16.28 14.60
C PHE A 37 11.26 17.72 15.11
N ALA A 38 11.40 17.90 16.42
CA ALA A 38 11.57 19.22 17.01
C ALA A 38 12.83 19.94 16.47
N CYS A 39 13.93 19.21 16.27
CA CYS A 39 15.14 19.76 15.67
C CYS A 39 14.93 20.16 14.20
N VAL A 40 14.22 19.37 13.39
CA VAL A 40 13.87 19.75 12.01
C VAL A 40 13.04 21.03 11.97
N VAL A 41 11.97 21.08 12.77
CA VAL A 41 11.09 22.26 12.84
C VAL A 41 11.89 23.48 13.29
N ALA A 42 12.77 23.32 14.26
CA ALA A 42 13.66 24.39 14.71
C ALA A 42 14.62 24.85 13.60
N VAL A 43 15.20 23.95 12.80
CA VAL A 43 16.06 24.31 11.65
C VAL A 43 15.25 25.10 10.62
N ILE A 44 14.07 24.63 10.23
CA ILE A 44 13.20 25.30 9.25
C ILE A 44 12.80 26.70 9.74
N ILE A 45 12.34 26.82 10.99
CA ILE A 45 11.94 28.10 11.58
C ILE A 45 13.16 29.03 11.68
N LEU A 46 14.31 28.51 12.09
CA LEU A 46 15.53 29.31 12.16
C LEU A 46 15.93 29.81 10.78
N GLU A 47 15.91 28.98 9.74
CA GLU A 47 16.23 29.39 8.36
C GLU A 47 15.26 30.45 7.82
N ILE A 48 13.94 30.26 8.01
CA ILE A 48 12.93 31.26 7.63
C ILE A 48 13.14 32.58 8.38
N LEU A 49 13.50 32.52 9.66
CA LEU A 49 13.75 33.71 10.48
C LEU A 49 15.15 34.32 10.28
N THR A 50 16.08 33.62 9.63
CA THR A 50 17.48 34.07 9.50
C THR A 50 17.92 34.48 8.09
N GLU A 51 17.13 34.29 7.03
CA GLU A 51 17.53 34.78 5.70
C GLU A 51 16.67 35.90 5.10
N ASP A 52 17.32 37.05 4.89
CA ASP A 52 17.24 37.87 3.66
C ASP A 52 17.49 36.97 2.43
N THR A 53 16.46 36.26 1.98
CA THR A 53 16.54 35.05 1.14
C THR A 53 16.91 35.29 -0.34
N PHE A 54 17.41 36.48 -0.71
CA PHE A 54 17.62 36.85 -2.12
C PHE A 54 18.89 37.65 -2.40
N LYS A 55 20.05 37.30 -1.83
CA LYS A 55 21.35 37.82 -2.34
C LYS A 55 22.45 36.76 -2.46
N SER A 56 22.56 36.28 -3.70
CA SER A 56 23.71 35.85 -4.50
C SER A 56 25.11 35.63 -3.88
N SER A 57 25.77 34.60 -4.45
CA SER A 57 27.19 34.19 -4.39
C SER A 57 27.64 33.31 -3.21
N LYS A 58 26.98 32.16 -2.99
CA LYS A 58 27.41 31.18 -1.99
C LYS A 58 28.51 30.26 -2.56
N GLY A 59 29.62 30.16 -1.85
CA GLY A 59 30.72 29.24 -2.19
C GLY A 59 30.31 27.78 -1.98
N ALA A 60 30.95 26.84 -2.69
CA ALA A 60 30.57 25.43 -2.76
C ALA A 60 30.32 24.73 -1.39
N LYS A 61 31.00 25.17 -0.32
CA LYS A 61 30.80 24.64 1.04
C LYS A 61 29.43 24.98 1.63
N GLN A 62 28.91 26.17 1.34
CA GLN A 62 27.62 26.61 1.85
C GLN A 62 26.47 25.93 1.11
N SER A 63 26.59 25.77 -0.22
CA SER A 63 25.64 24.99 -1.01
C SER A 63 25.59 23.52 -0.59
N ALA A 64 26.74 22.92 -0.26
CA ALA A 64 26.78 21.55 0.25
C ALA A 64 26.09 21.41 1.63
N TRP A 65 26.21 22.43 2.47
CA TRP A 65 25.55 22.48 3.77
C TRP A 65 24.02 22.57 3.66
N GLU A 66 23.52 23.47 2.81
CA GLU A 66 22.09 23.62 2.53
C GLU A 66 21.47 22.33 1.97
N LEU A 67 22.18 21.69 1.03
CA LEU A 67 21.76 20.41 0.49
C LEU A 67 21.71 19.32 1.58
N GLY A 68 22.71 19.30 2.48
CA GLY A 68 22.73 18.40 3.63
C GLY A 68 21.53 18.58 4.55
N ILE A 69 21.16 19.83 4.85
CA ILE A 69 19.98 20.16 5.66
C ILE A 69 18.69 19.70 4.96
N ALA A 70 18.56 19.96 3.65
CA ALA A 70 17.38 19.55 2.89
C ALA A 70 17.15 18.03 2.93
N PHE A 71 18.20 17.23 2.72
CA PHE A 71 18.11 15.78 2.82
C PHE A 71 17.79 15.31 4.24
N ALA A 72 18.45 15.86 5.26
CA ALA A 72 18.21 15.49 6.64
C ALA A 72 16.76 15.79 7.06
N THR A 73 16.22 16.92 6.61
CA THR A 73 14.84 17.35 6.82
C THR A 73 13.85 16.40 6.14
N ALA A 74 14.08 16.04 4.87
CA ALA A 74 13.23 15.11 4.14
C ALA A 74 13.19 13.72 4.79
N ILE A 75 14.35 13.20 5.21
CA ILE A 75 14.46 11.91 5.91
C ILE A 75 13.69 11.94 7.24
N ALA A 76 13.88 12.98 8.04
CA ALA A 76 13.20 13.12 9.31
C ALA A 76 11.68 13.30 9.15
N ALA A 77 11.23 14.03 8.12
CA ALA A 77 9.81 14.14 7.79
C ALA A 77 9.21 12.77 7.43
N TRP A 78 9.94 11.94 6.66
CA TRP A 78 9.52 10.56 6.34
C TRP A 78 9.36 9.70 7.60
N PHE A 79 10.33 9.75 8.52
CA PHE A 79 10.28 8.99 9.77
C PHE A 79 9.18 9.48 10.71
N LEU A 80 9.00 10.80 10.85
CA LEU A 80 7.89 11.35 11.63
C LEU A 80 6.55 10.89 11.04
N LEU A 81 6.38 10.99 9.73
CA LEU A 81 5.14 10.63 9.07
C LEU A 81 4.84 9.14 9.26
N GLY A 82 5.85 8.28 9.10
CA GLY A 82 5.72 6.85 9.36
C GLY A 82 5.40 6.53 10.82
N PHE A 83 5.96 7.28 11.76
CA PHE A 83 5.63 7.15 13.19
C PHE A 83 4.19 7.55 13.49
N VAL A 84 3.76 8.74 13.03
CA VAL A 84 2.39 9.26 13.24
C VAL A 84 1.34 8.35 12.61
N LEU A 85 1.62 7.85 11.41
CA LEU A 85 0.72 6.97 10.68
C LEU A 85 0.91 5.49 11.04
N GLN A 86 1.85 5.15 11.93
CA GLN A 86 2.14 3.79 12.37
C GLN A 86 2.45 2.81 11.22
N THR A 87 3.17 3.28 10.20
CA THR A 87 3.57 2.47 9.03
C THR A 87 4.98 2.83 8.56
N SER A 88 5.72 1.84 8.04
CA SER A 88 7.01 2.07 7.37
C SER A 88 6.89 2.66 5.96
N SER A 89 5.68 2.70 5.40
CA SER A 89 5.42 3.14 4.02
C SER A 89 4.26 4.14 3.97
N PRO A 90 4.41 5.32 4.59
CA PRO A 90 3.30 6.27 4.79
C PRO A 90 2.70 6.83 3.50
N ILE A 91 3.43 6.81 2.38
CA ILE A 91 2.99 7.35 1.09
C ILE A 91 3.23 6.31 0.00
N ASN A 92 2.23 6.12 -0.87
CA ASN A 92 2.38 5.35 -2.10
C ASN A 92 1.63 6.02 -3.27
N VAL A 93 1.85 5.54 -4.50
CA VAL A 93 1.18 6.02 -5.72
C VAL A 93 0.52 4.85 -6.41
N VAL A 94 -0.73 5.04 -6.83
CA VAL A 94 -1.50 4.05 -7.57
C VAL A 94 -0.98 3.98 -9.00
N THR A 95 -0.48 2.80 -9.38
CA THR A 95 0.17 2.57 -10.68
C THR A 95 -0.69 1.79 -11.67
N SER A 96 -1.83 1.23 -11.25
CA SER A 96 -2.72 0.39 -12.09
C SER A 96 -4.20 0.78 -11.97
N CYS A 97 -5.05 0.18 -12.81
CA CYS A 97 -6.49 0.42 -12.84
C CYS A 97 -7.33 -0.66 -12.15
N SER A 98 -6.68 -1.52 -11.36
CA SER A 98 -7.34 -2.61 -10.60
C SER A 98 -8.28 -2.12 -9.51
N MET A 99 -8.17 -0.86 -9.09
CA MET A 99 -8.97 -0.25 -8.03
C MET A 99 -10.01 0.75 -8.53
N LEU A 100 -10.24 0.82 -9.84
CA LEU A 100 -11.31 1.67 -10.37
C LEU A 100 -12.68 1.25 -9.82
N PRO A 101 -13.60 2.21 -9.61
CA PRO A 101 -13.42 3.66 -9.76
C PRO A 101 -12.89 4.34 -8.47
N VAL A 102 -12.60 3.59 -7.41
CA VAL A 102 -12.31 4.13 -6.07
C VAL A 102 -10.94 4.79 -6.01
N LEU A 103 -9.93 4.18 -6.64
CA LEU A 103 -8.60 4.75 -6.79
C LEU A 103 -8.21 4.71 -8.27
N GLU A 104 -7.72 5.85 -8.76
CA GLU A 104 -7.29 6.01 -10.15
C GLU A 104 -5.77 5.97 -10.25
N ARG A 105 -5.26 5.55 -11.41
CA ARG A 105 -3.82 5.63 -11.70
C ARG A 105 -3.37 7.09 -11.56
N GLY A 106 -2.27 7.30 -10.83
CA GLY A 106 -1.77 8.65 -10.54
C GLY A 106 -2.35 9.27 -9.25
N ASP A 107 -3.23 8.58 -8.53
CA ASP A 107 -3.58 8.97 -7.17
C ASP A 107 -2.36 8.76 -6.25
N LEU A 108 -2.05 9.77 -5.43
CA LEU A 108 -1.16 9.62 -4.28
C LEU A 108 -2.01 9.19 -3.09
N ILE A 109 -1.59 8.14 -2.41
CA ILE A 109 -2.30 7.59 -1.24
C ILE A 109 -1.44 7.69 0.01
N ILE A 110 -2.09 8.03 1.12
CA ILE A 110 -1.51 8.04 2.46
C ILE A 110 -1.95 6.77 3.17
N LEU A 111 -0.99 6.04 3.73
CA LEU A 111 -1.22 4.78 4.42
C LEU A 111 -1.17 4.97 5.93
N GLN A 112 -2.00 4.21 6.64
CA GLN A 112 -2.00 4.12 8.09
C GLN A 112 -1.85 2.65 8.52
N GLY A 113 -1.06 2.37 9.54
CA GLY A 113 -1.03 1.07 10.20
C GLY A 113 -2.23 0.83 11.13
N GLY A 114 -2.20 -0.31 11.81
CA GLY A 114 -3.22 -0.69 12.79
C GLY A 114 -4.35 -1.54 12.20
N ASN A 115 -5.50 -1.52 12.88
CA ASN A 115 -6.59 -2.46 12.60
C ASN A 115 -7.25 -2.21 11.23
N ILE A 116 -7.24 -3.25 10.40
CA ILE A 116 -7.95 -3.30 9.11
C ILE A 116 -9.40 -3.71 9.35
N ARG A 117 -10.35 -2.88 8.88
CA ARG A 117 -11.80 -3.14 8.95
C ARG A 117 -12.21 -4.02 7.78
N VAL A 118 -12.57 -5.25 8.11
CA VAL A 118 -12.99 -6.31 7.19
C VAL A 118 -13.65 -7.40 8.04
N PRO A 119 -14.62 -8.18 7.51
CA PRO A 119 -15.13 -9.36 8.19
C PRO A 119 -14.00 -10.28 8.65
N GLU A 120 -14.19 -10.94 9.78
CA GLU A 120 -13.19 -11.79 10.41
C GLU A 120 -13.71 -13.23 10.55
N ALA A 121 -12.87 -14.20 10.21
CA ALA A 121 -13.06 -15.62 10.44
C ALA A 121 -11.97 -16.16 11.37
N GLN A 122 -12.30 -17.15 12.19
CA GLN A 122 -11.32 -17.87 13.01
C GLN A 122 -10.95 -19.19 12.32
N TYR A 123 -9.69 -19.59 12.42
CA TYR A 123 -9.19 -20.86 11.94
C TYR A 123 -8.28 -21.49 12.99
N ALA A 124 -8.64 -22.67 13.48
CA ALA A 124 -7.88 -23.32 14.55
C ALA A 124 -6.50 -23.83 14.10
N GLY A 125 -6.31 -24.07 12.80
CA GLY A 125 -5.07 -24.62 12.24
C GLY A 125 -4.04 -23.53 11.87
N SER A 126 -2.94 -23.97 11.26
CA SER A 126 -1.91 -23.09 10.68
C SER A 126 -2.19 -22.87 9.18
N LEU A 127 -1.96 -21.65 8.69
CA LEU A 127 -2.09 -21.30 7.27
C LEU A 127 -0.74 -21.14 6.54
N ALA A 128 0.39 -21.18 7.26
CA ALA A 128 1.72 -21.17 6.66
C ALA A 128 1.98 -22.36 5.72
N GLY A 129 1.34 -23.50 5.97
CA GLY A 129 1.49 -24.73 5.18
C GLY A 129 0.48 -24.90 4.02
N VAL A 130 -0.30 -23.87 3.69
CA VAL A 130 -1.31 -23.97 2.62
C VAL A 130 -0.65 -24.29 1.29
N ALA A 131 -1.15 -25.34 0.63
CA ALA A 131 -0.75 -25.71 -0.73
C ALA A 131 -1.60 -24.95 -1.75
N TYR A 132 -0.97 -24.50 -2.84
CA TYR A 132 -1.62 -23.76 -3.91
C TYR A 132 -1.57 -24.59 -5.19
N GLY A 133 -2.72 -25.16 -5.57
CA GLY A 133 -2.89 -25.95 -6.78
C GLY A 133 -3.71 -25.21 -7.83
N GLN A 134 -3.48 -25.48 -9.11
CA GLN A 134 -4.35 -24.99 -10.18
C GLN A 134 -5.55 -25.92 -10.34
N LYS A 135 -6.76 -25.38 -10.34
CA LYS A 135 -7.99 -26.11 -10.59
C LYS A 135 -8.80 -25.44 -11.70
N ALA A 136 -9.33 -26.25 -12.61
CA ALA A 136 -10.26 -25.77 -13.62
C ALA A 136 -11.66 -25.60 -13.01
N TYR A 137 -12.28 -24.45 -13.26
CA TYR A 137 -13.65 -24.12 -12.91
C TYR A 137 -14.46 -23.99 -14.18
N LEU A 138 -15.48 -24.84 -14.30
CA LEU A 138 -16.41 -24.82 -15.42
C LEU A 138 -17.62 -24.00 -15.01
N VAL A 139 -17.87 -22.94 -15.77
CA VAL A 139 -19.05 -22.10 -15.59
C VAL A 139 -19.94 -22.30 -16.80
N ASN A 140 -21.10 -22.91 -16.57
CA ASN A 140 -22.11 -23.15 -17.60
C ASN A 140 -23.04 -21.95 -17.69
N SER A 141 -23.16 -21.37 -18.88
CA SER A 141 -24.07 -20.27 -19.19
C SER A 141 -24.98 -20.64 -20.36
N PHE A 142 -26.00 -19.81 -20.60
CA PHE A 142 -26.83 -19.91 -21.80
C PHE A 142 -26.05 -19.70 -23.11
N GLU A 143 -24.88 -19.05 -23.04
CA GLU A 143 -23.98 -18.80 -24.18
C GLU A 143 -22.92 -19.90 -24.36
N GLY A 144 -22.88 -20.89 -23.47
CA GLY A 144 -21.94 -22.02 -23.51
C GLY A 144 -21.17 -22.21 -22.21
N THR A 145 -20.17 -23.09 -22.24
CA THR A 145 -19.33 -23.41 -21.09
C THR A 145 -18.02 -22.63 -21.14
N ARG A 146 -17.76 -21.78 -20.15
CA ARG A 146 -16.47 -21.10 -19.96
C ARG A 146 -15.63 -21.86 -18.95
N THR A 147 -14.33 -22.02 -19.25
CA THR A 147 -13.38 -22.68 -18.36
C THR A 147 -12.40 -21.66 -17.80
N TYR A 148 -12.37 -21.51 -16.48
CA TYR A 148 -11.40 -20.70 -15.76
C TYR A 148 -10.35 -21.60 -15.11
N LYS A 149 -9.11 -21.13 -14.99
CA LYS A 149 -8.06 -21.80 -14.22
C LYS A 149 -7.72 -20.92 -13.04
N PHE A 150 -8.02 -21.38 -11.83
CA PHE A 150 -7.76 -20.64 -10.61
C PHE A 150 -6.76 -21.36 -9.72
N SER A 151 -5.95 -20.56 -9.05
CA SER A 151 -5.18 -21.01 -7.89
C SER A 151 -6.14 -21.26 -6.72
N MET A 152 -6.09 -22.47 -6.17
CA MET A 152 -6.93 -22.92 -5.08
C MET A 152 -6.05 -23.22 -3.85
N PRO A 153 -6.18 -22.43 -2.78
CA PRO A 153 -5.54 -22.76 -1.51
C PRO A 153 -6.20 -24.02 -0.93
N SER A 154 -5.38 -24.94 -0.43
CA SER A 154 -5.84 -26.22 0.13
C SER A 154 -4.98 -26.65 1.32
N ILE A 155 -5.60 -27.39 2.24
CA ILE A 155 -4.97 -27.96 3.44
C ILE A 155 -5.27 -29.45 3.44
N ALA A 156 -4.21 -30.27 3.49
CA ALA A 156 -4.31 -31.72 3.38
C ALA A 156 -5.16 -32.19 2.18
N GLY A 157 -5.04 -31.48 1.04
CA GLY A 157 -5.80 -31.77 -0.19
C GLY A 157 -7.24 -31.24 -0.22
N ASN A 158 -7.77 -30.76 0.91
CA ASN A 158 -9.11 -30.17 0.97
C ASN A 158 -9.04 -28.67 0.65
N PRO A 159 -9.92 -28.15 -0.22
CA PRO A 159 -10.01 -26.72 -0.46
C PRO A 159 -10.24 -25.90 0.80
N LEU A 160 -9.49 -24.82 0.93
CA LEU A 160 -9.65 -23.88 2.05
C LEU A 160 -10.85 -22.95 1.83
N LEU A 161 -11.12 -22.61 0.57
CA LEU A 161 -12.13 -21.64 0.14
C LEU A 161 -13.00 -22.26 -0.93
N ASP A 162 -14.29 -21.90 -0.90
CA ASP A 162 -15.19 -22.04 -2.04
C ASP A 162 -15.51 -20.65 -2.59
N TYR A 163 -15.38 -20.48 -3.91
CA TYR A 163 -15.55 -19.19 -4.56
C TYR A 163 -16.94 -19.09 -5.16
N GLU A 164 -17.71 -18.09 -4.73
CA GLU A 164 -19.02 -17.80 -5.30
C GLU A 164 -18.84 -17.00 -6.59
N ILE A 165 -18.89 -17.70 -7.72
CA ILE A 165 -18.75 -17.13 -9.05
C ILE A 165 -20.14 -16.82 -9.61
N THR A 166 -20.40 -15.55 -9.90
CA THR A 166 -21.69 -15.07 -10.41
C THR A 166 -21.50 -14.28 -11.70
N PRO A 167 -22.52 -14.18 -12.57
CA PRO A 167 -22.48 -13.28 -13.71
C PRO A 167 -22.15 -11.84 -13.30
N CYS A 168 -21.40 -11.13 -14.13
CA CYS A 168 -21.08 -9.72 -13.97
C CYS A 168 -20.96 -9.03 -15.33
N ASP A 169 -21.14 -7.71 -15.34
CA ASP A 169 -20.97 -6.92 -16.55
C ASP A 169 -19.59 -6.27 -16.55
N VAL A 170 -18.90 -6.38 -17.68
CA VAL A 170 -17.64 -5.67 -17.92
C VAL A 170 -17.89 -4.64 -19.01
N GLN A 171 -17.80 -3.37 -18.64
CA GLN A 171 -17.99 -2.26 -19.57
C GLN A 171 -16.64 -1.79 -20.10
N ALA A 172 -16.42 -1.91 -21.41
CA ALA A 172 -15.25 -1.34 -22.07
C ALA A 172 -15.37 0.19 -22.22
N ARG A 173 -14.27 0.86 -22.55
CA ARG A 173 -14.20 2.33 -22.74
C ARG A 173 -15.11 2.88 -23.83
N ASP A 174 -15.35 2.11 -24.88
CA ASP A 174 -16.25 2.48 -25.97
C ASP A 174 -17.74 2.35 -25.58
N GLY A 175 -18.01 1.95 -24.33
CA GLY A 175 -19.34 1.76 -23.78
C GLY A 175 -19.91 0.37 -24.01
N SER A 176 -19.25 -0.48 -24.82
CA SER A 176 -19.68 -1.87 -25.01
C SER A 176 -19.65 -2.64 -23.69
N VAL A 177 -20.61 -3.53 -23.51
CA VAL A 177 -20.74 -4.36 -22.30
C VAL A 177 -20.58 -5.81 -22.71
N SER A 178 -19.68 -6.52 -22.04
CA SER A 178 -19.57 -7.97 -22.11
C SER A 178 -20.08 -8.60 -20.83
N HIS A 179 -20.79 -9.72 -20.96
CA HIS A 179 -21.24 -10.52 -19.83
C HIS A 179 -20.14 -11.53 -19.48
N GLU A 180 -19.60 -11.39 -18.29
CA GLU A 180 -18.50 -12.17 -17.72
C GLU A 180 -18.94 -12.85 -16.42
N TYR A 181 -17.99 -13.49 -15.76
CA TYR A 181 -18.17 -14.06 -14.43
C TYR A 181 -17.16 -13.47 -13.47
N CYS A 182 -17.62 -13.15 -12.27
CA CYS A 182 -16.83 -12.52 -11.23
C CYS A 182 -17.05 -13.23 -9.89
N THR A 183 -16.09 -13.10 -8.98
CA THR A 183 -16.21 -13.60 -7.62
C THR A 183 -16.58 -12.48 -6.66
N TYR A 184 -17.83 -12.51 -6.18
CA TYR A 184 -18.37 -11.55 -5.22
C TYR A 184 -18.61 -12.15 -3.84
N GLY A 185 -18.43 -13.46 -3.67
CA GLY A 185 -18.52 -14.14 -2.39
C GLY A 185 -17.46 -15.21 -2.24
N VAL A 186 -17.09 -15.51 -0.99
CA VAL A 186 -16.31 -16.69 -0.64
C VAL A 186 -16.98 -17.40 0.52
N SER A 187 -17.02 -18.72 0.49
CA SER A 187 -17.35 -19.53 1.67
C SER A 187 -16.08 -20.07 2.30
N PHE A 188 -15.94 -19.82 3.60
CA PHE A 188 -14.85 -20.32 4.43
C PHE A 188 -15.44 -21.10 5.61
N GLN A 189 -15.08 -22.37 5.75
CA GLN A 189 -15.64 -23.28 6.77
C GLN A 189 -17.17 -23.27 6.83
N GLY A 190 -17.83 -23.20 5.66
CA GLY A 190 -19.29 -23.19 5.54
C GLY A 190 -19.96 -21.84 5.84
N THR A 191 -19.20 -20.81 6.22
CA THR A 191 -19.71 -19.45 6.39
C THR A 191 -19.45 -18.62 5.14
N ALA A 192 -20.49 -18.03 4.57
CA ALA A 192 -20.40 -17.17 3.40
C ALA A 192 -20.02 -15.74 3.77
N TYR A 193 -19.09 -15.17 3.02
CA TYR A 193 -18.62 -13.79 3.13
C TYR A 193 -18.75 -13.11 1.77
N ALA A 194 -19.52 -12.04 1.70
CA ALA A 194 -19.70 -11.27 0.47
C ALA A 194 -18.72 -10.09 0.38
N LEU A 195 -18.47 -9.64 -0.85
CA LEU A 195 -17.74 -8.42 -1.14
C LEU A 195 -18.42 -7.24 -0.45
N ASN A 196 -17.64 -6.46 0.30
CA ASN A 196 -18.11 -5.25 0.95
C ASN A 196 -17.19 -4.07 0.60
N LYS A 197 -17.72 -3.13 -0.19
CA LYS A 197 -16.99 -1.92 -0.63
C LYS A 197 -16.70 -0.91 0.49
N SER A 198 -17.21 -1.15 1.70
CA SER A 198 -16.86 -0.36 2.90
C SER A 198 -15.66 -0.94 3.66
N ASN A 199 -15.16 -2.11 3.30
CA ASN A 199 -13.93 -2.67 3.88
C ASN A 199 -12.72 -1.80 3.52
N ASP A 200 -11.70 -1.79 4.38
CA ASP A 200 -10.50 -1.02 4.15
C ASP A 200 -9.73 -1.52 2.91
N VAL A 201 -9.14 -0.59 2.14
CA VAL A 201 -8.19 -0.89 1.07
C VAL A 201 -6.80 -0.97 1.69
N ILE A 202 -6.06 -2.02 1.39
CA ILE A 202 -4.73 -2.26 1.96
C ILE A 202 -3.66 -2.29 0.89
N VAL A 203 -2.44 -1.92 1.28
CA VAL A 203 -1.24 -2.05 0.47
C VAL A 203 -0.37 -3.15 1.06
N TYR A 204 0.07 -4.09 0.23
CA TYR A 204 0.83 -5.24 0.72
C TYR A 204 1.89 -5.72 -0.27
N GLU A 205 2.87 -6.46 0.24
CA GLU A 205 3.85 -7.20 -0.56
C GLU A 205 3.29 -8.60 -0.88
N PRO A 206 3.01 -8.91 -2.16
CA PRO A 206 2.45 -10.19 -2.54
C PRO A 206 3.50 -11.30 -2.52
N THR A 207 3.03 -12.53 -2.40
CA THR A 207 3.80 -13.71 -2.80
C THR A 207 3.09 -14.36 -3.98
N PRO A 208 3.75 -14.53 -5.15
CA PRO A 208 5.15 -14.18 -5.46
C PRO A 208 5.40 -12.67 -5.57
N ALA A 209 6.64 -12.23 -5.30
CA ALA A 209 6.97 -10.81 -5.12
C ALA A 209 7.12 -9.97 -6.41
N TYR A 210 7.05 -10.57 -7.60
CA TYR A 210 7.35 -9.86 -8.85
C TYR A 210 6.30 -8.81 -9.25
N TYR A 211 5.13 -8.80 -8.63
CA TYR A 211 4.08 -7.80 -8.89
C TYR A 211 4.39 -6.41 -8.29
N GLY A 212 5.40 -6.31 -7.41
CA GLY A 212 5.59 -5.13 -6.58
C GLY A 212 4.47 -4.97 -5.55
N LEU A 213 4.34 -3.78 -4.94
CA LEU A 213 3.27 -3.52 -3.99
C LEU A 213 1.90 -3.54 -4.68
N ILE A 214 0.96 -4.27 -4.09
CA ILE A 214 -0.43 -4.34 -4.55
C ILE A 214 -1.31 -3.51 -3.62
N ILE A 215 -2.24 -2.75 -4.20
CA ILE A 215 -3.20 -1.89 -3.50
C ILE A 215 -4.58 -2.47 -3.79
N HIS A 216 -5.16 -3.26 -2.90
CA HIS A 216 -6.45 -3.92 -3.11
C HIS A 216 -7.34 -3.89 -1.87
N ARG A 217 -8.65 -4.09 -2.07
CA ARG A 217 -9.61 -4.13 -0.96
C ARG A 217 -9.43 -5.41 -0.15
N ALA A 218 -9.39 -5.27 1.18
CA ALA A 218 -9.46 -6.42 2.07
C ALA A 218 -10.85 -7.06 1.96
N PHE A 219 -10.87 -8.36 1.65
CA PHE A 219 -12.10 -9.12 1.45
C PHE A 219 -12.51 -9.85 2.74
N LEU A 220 -11.58 -10.62 3.31
CA LEU A 220 -11.76 -11.39 4.53
C LEU A 220 -10.45 -11.41 5.33
N LYS A 221 -10.54 -11.26 6.65
CA LYS A 221 -9.44 -11.53 7.58
C LYS A 221 -9.65 -12.91 8.20
N ILE A 222 -8.61 -13.74 8.19
CA ILE A 222 -8.61 -15.06 8.82
C ILE A 222 -7.55 -15.04 9.93
N ARG A 223 -7.99 -15.21 11.18
CA ARG A 223 -7.09 -15.44 12.31
C ARG A 223 -6.81 -16.92 12.44
N ALA A 224 -5.58 -17.30 12.16
CA ALA A 224 -5.07 -18.66 12.30
C ALA A 224 -4.20 -18.80 13.56
N SER A 225 -3.85 -20.04 13.92
CA SER A 225 -2.94 -20.32 15.04
C SER A 225 -1.53 -19.73 14.87
N ASP A 226 -1.12 -19.46 13.64
CA ASP A 226 0.20 -18.97 13.26
C ASP A 226 0.22 -17.51 12.78
N GLY A 227 -0.93 -16.83 12.80
CA GLY A 227 -1.01 -15.41 12.48
C GLY A 227 -2.29 -15.00 11.79
N VAL A 228 -2.31 -13.76 11.31
CA VAL A 228 -3.45 -13.18 10.60
C VAL A 228 -3.15 -13.16 9.10
N TYR A 229 -4.14 -13.56 8.31
CA TYR A 229 -4.08 -13.62 6.86
C TYR A 229 -5.26 -12.89 6.24
N TYR A 230 -5.05 -12.29 5.07
CA TYR A 230 -6.07 -11.56 4.34
C TYR A 230 -6.31 -12.18 2.97
N LEU A 231 -7.58 -12.25 2.59
CA LEU A 231 -8.02 -12.33 1.20
C LEU A 231 -8.20 -10.92 0.66
N THR A 232 -7.87 -10.71 -0.60
CA THR A 232 -7.86 -9.38 -1.22
C THR A 232 -8.39 -9.44 -2.65
N ARG A 233 -8.96 -8.33 -3.09
CA ARG A 233 -9.48 -8.16 -4.45
C ARG A 233 -9.41 -6.70 -4.87
N GLY A 234 -8.92 -6.44 -6.08
CA GLY A 234 -9.07 -5.12 -6.70
C GLY A 234 -10.53 -4.83 -7.03
N ASP A 235 -11.01 -3.63 -6.77
CA ASP A 235 -12.42 -3.26 -7.01
C ASP A 235 -12.84 -3.50 -8.47
N ASN A 236 -11.90 -3.29 -9.39
CA ASN A 236 -12.04 -3.50 -10.84
C ASN A 236 -11.55 -4.87 -11.34
N ASN A 237 -11.24 -5.82 -10.45
CA ASN A 237 -10.79 -7.16 -10.85
C ASN A 237 -11.97 -8.13 -10.89
N GLY A 238 -12.04 -9.03 -11.87
CA GLY A 238 -13.11 -10.05 -11.91
C GLY A 238 -13.07 -11.03 -10.73
N PHE A 239 -11.87 -11.36 -10.25
CA PHE A 239 -11.63 -12.43 -9.27
C PHE A 239 -10.79 -11.94 -8.09
N LEU A 240 -10.76 -12.72 -7.00
CA LEU A 240 -9.84 -12.49 -5.89
C LEU A 240 -8.39 -12.67 -6.33
N ASP A 241 -7.48 -11.98 -5.65
CA ASP A 241 -6.04 -12.09 -5.86
C ASP A 241 -5.56 -13.55 -5.70
N GLN A 242 -6.18 -14.27 -4.78
CA GLN A 242 -5.89 -15.68 -4.52
C GLN A 242 -6.23 -16.60 -5.70
N GLN A 243 -7.29 -16.29 -6.45
CA GLN A 243 -7.63 -17.01 -7.67
C GLN A 243 -6.60 -16.75 -8.78
N SER A 244 -6.01 -15.55 -8.80
CA SER A 244 -4.98 -15.11 -9.74
C SER A 244 -3.56 -15.55 -9.38
N GLY A 245 -3.39 -16.37 -8.33
CA GLY A 245 -2.09 -16.97 -7.98
C GLY A 245 -1.31 -16.24 -6.89
N ILE A 246 -1.89 -15.20 -6.28
CA ILE A 246 -1.30 -14.55 -5.10
C ILE A 246 -1.62 -15.40 -3.87
N ARG A 247 -0.67 -15.60 -2.97
CA ARG A 247 -0.90 -16.37 -1.74
C ARG A 247 -1.82 -15.60 -0.77
N LEU A 248 -2.27 -16.26 0.28
CA LEU A 248 -2.89 -15.58 1.41
C LEU A 248 -1.94 -14.49 1.95
N VAL A 249 -2.44 -13.27 2.11
CA VAL A 249 -1.61 -12.12 2.48
C VAL A 249 -1.41 -12.13 4.00
N ALA A 250 -0.21 -12.47 4.47
CA ALA A 250 0.07 -12.42 5.90
C ALA A 250 0.10 -10.97 6.39
N GLU A 251 -0.36 -10.71 7.62
CA GLU A 251 -0.41 -9.37 8.21
C GLU A 251 0.95 -8.66 8.22
N LYS A 252 2.04 -9.41 8.41
CA LYS A 252 3.42 -8.89 8.34
C LYS A 252 3.80 -8.29 6.97
N ASP A 253 3.13 -8.72 5.91
CA ASP A 253 3.39 -8.28 4.54
C ASP A 253 2.51 -7.07 4.16
N VAL A 254 1.57 -6.68 5.04
CA VAL A 254 0.74 -5.49 4.87
C VAL A 254 1.50 -4.25 5.31
N LYS A 255 1.58 -3.25 4.41
CA LYS A 255 2.23 -1.96 4.66
C LYS A 255 1.29 -0.95 5.30
N GLY A 256 -0.02 -1.13 5.19
CA GLY A 256 -1.02 -0.29 5.84
C GLY A 256 -2.31 -0.25 5.04
N LYS A 257 -3.31 0.41 5.61
CA LYS A 257 -4.57 0.72 4.94
C LYS A 257 -4.56 2.13 4.38
N VAL A 258 -5.27 2.33 3.27
CA VAL A 258 -5.46 3.64 2.66
C VAL A 258 -6.30 4.51 3.60
N LEU A 259 -5.70 5.61 4.07
CA LEU A 259 -6.35 6.60 4.92
C LEU A 259 -6.90 7.76 4.09
N LEU A 260 -6.11 8.24 3.14
CA LEU A 260 -6.43 9.41 2.31
C LEU A 260 -5.93 9.17 0.89
N ARG A 261 -6.67 9.68 -0.10
CA ARG A 261 -6.21 9.82 -1.48
C ARG A 261 -6.08 11.29 -1.86
N VAL A 262 -5.09 11.60 -2.68
CA VAL A 262 -4.86 12.91 -3.29
C VAL A 262 -4.78 12.70 -4.80
N PRO A 263 -5.85 13.07 -5.54
CA PRO A 263 -5.92 12.82 -6.97
C PRO A 263 -4.79 13.51 -7.76
N TYR A 264 -4.38 12.88 -8.85
CA TYR A 264 -3.45 13.38 -9.87
C TYR A 264 -1.99 13.67 -9.43
N VAL A 265 -1.71 13.85 -8.14
CA VAL A 265 -0.37 14.19 -7.64
C VAL A 265 0.67 13.11 -7.97
N GLY A 266 0.24 11.84 -7.97
CA GLY A 266 1.09 10.70 -8.31
C GLY A 266 1.58 10.70 -9.76
N TYR A 267 0.94 11.44 -10.68
CA TYR A 267 1.44 11.56 -12.06
C TYR A 267 2.83 12.21 -12.14
N LEU A 268 3.20 13.07 -11.18
CA LEU A 268 4.56 13.59 -11.10
C LEU A 268 5.57 12.46 -10.91
N LYS A 269 5.29 11.51 -10.02
CA LYS A 269 6.12 10.31 -9.84
C LYS A 269 6.14 9.49 -11.13
N LEU A 270 4.98 9.18 -11.72
CA LEU A 270 4.92 8.39 -12.94
C LEU A 270 5.75 9.02 -14.08
N PHE A 271 5.69 10.34 -14.22
CA PHE A 271 6.49 11.11 -15.18
C PHE A 271 7.99 11.00 -14.90
N LEU A 272 8.43 11.23 -13.66
CA LEU A 272 9.84 11.19 -13.27
C LEU A 272 10.48 9.80 -13.48
N PHE A 273 9.69 8.73 -13.37
CA PHE A 273 10.15 7.35 -13.57
C PHE A 273 9.80 6.78 -14.95
N MET A 274 9.37 7.62 -15.90
CA MET A 274 9.03 7.24 -17.29
C MET A 274 7.96 6.13 -17.40
N GLN A 275 7.03 6.07 -16.45
CA GLN A 275 5.95 5.08 -16.40
C GLN A 275 4.72 5.57 -17.15
N PHE A 276 4.85 5.84 -18.44
CA PHE A 276 3.77 6.42 -19.27
C PHE A 276 2.79 5.38 -19.81
N GLU A 277 3.28 4.18 -20.10
CA GLU A 277 2.48 3.10 -20.66
C GLU A 277 1.27 2.79 -19.77
N GLU A 278 0.13 2.63 -20.42
CA GLU A 278 -1.10 2.27 -19.74
C GLU A 278 -1.05 0.79 -19.33
N PRO A 279 -1.19 0.47 -18.03
CA PRO A 279 -1.16 -0.90 -17.59
C PRO A 279 -2.42 -1.65 -18.04
N GLN A 280 -2.31 -2.98 -18.04
CA GLN A 280 -3.44 -3.86 -18.31
C GLN A 280 -4.59 -3.61 -17.31
N GLY A 281 -5.83 -3.79 -17.76
CA GLY A 281 -7.02 -3.58 -16.93
C GLY A 281 -7.55 -2.14 -16.90
N CYS A 282 -6.92 -1.20 -17.61
CA CYS A 282 -7.43 0.18 -17.70
C CYS A 282 -8.51 0.38 -18.78
N GLY A 283 -8.68 -0.58 -19.69
CA GLY A 283 -9.61 -0.50 -20.82
C GLY A 283 -11.07 -0.82 -20.50
N TYR A 284 -11.38 -1.21 -19.26
CA TYR A 284 -12.71 -1.64 -18.87
C TYR A 284 -13.01 -1.39 -17.37
N LEU A 285 -14.30 -1.47 -17.03
CA LEU A 285 -14.83 -1.42 -15.68
C LEU A 285 -15.67 -2.67 -15.39
N VAL A 286 -15.33 -3.40 -14.33
CA VAL A 286 -16.14 -4.49 -13.78
C VAL A 286 -17.27 -3.89 -12.95
N LYS A 287 -18.51 -4.14 -13.36
CA LYS A 287 -19.73 -3.67 -12.69
C LYS A 287 -20.34 -4.77 -11.81
N GLY A 288 -20.92 -4.33 -10.69
CA GLY A 288 -21.63 -5.19 -9.74
C GLY A 288 -20.88 -5.37 -8.41
N GLY A 289 -21.40 -6.29 -7.59
CA GLY A 289 -20.83 -6.72 -6.31
C GLY A 289 -20.75 -5.64 -5.23
N GLY A 290 -21.67 -5.68 -4.25
CA GLY A 290 -21.65 -4.84 -3.04
C GLY A 290 -21.94 -3.36 -3.28
#